data_AF-A0A495YY26-F1
#
_entry.id   AF-A0A495YY26-F1
#
_cell.length_a   1.000
_cell.length_b   1.000
_cell.length_c   1.000
_cell.angle_alpha   90.00
_cell.angle_beta   90.00
_cell.angle_gamma   90.00
#
_symmetry.space_group_name_H-M   'P 1'
#
loop_
_entity.id
_entity.type
_entity.pdbx_description
1 polymer ?
#
loop_
_entity_poly.entity_id
_entity_poly.type
_entity_poly.pdbx_seq_one_letter_code
_entity_poly.pdbx_strand_id
1 'polypeptide(L)'
;MNRLYGILLICTLSIGCAALMTEQTYVRVDAPVTEKFIFSGVVYSIPEPKEIRKIIVLGEGIVENIDIYARDGEFNWKAIKKIKDTVTFPLEITMVANTDAIRIIQKSVTGKGQIHTVEFYTVTSENQ
;
A
#
# COMPACT_ATOMS: atom_id res chain seq x y z
N MET A 1 -65.89 5.42 -25.10
CA MET A 1 -64.52 5.72 -25.56
C MET A 1 -63.79 6.49 -24.47
N ASN A 2 -62.54 6.12 -24.23
CA ASN A 2 -61.47 6.80 -23.47
C ASN A 2 -61.55 6.84 -21.93
N ARG A 3 -60.86 5.90 -21.27
CA ARG A 3 -60.18 6.07 -19.97
C ARG A 3 -58.87 5.25 -20.02
N LEU A 4 -57.74 5.90 -20.32
CA LEU A 4 -56.75 6.41 -19.38
C LEU A 4 -55.93 5.31 -18.67
N TYR A 5 -54.74 5.11 -19.25
CA TYR A 5 -53.45 4.77 -18.66
C TYR A 5 -53.39 4.54 -17.14
N GLY A 6 -52.80 3.42 -16.79
CA GLY A 6 -52.26 3.16 -15.45
C GLY A 6 -51.32 1.97 -15.51
N ILE A 7 -50.25 2.08 -16.31
CA ILE A 7 -49.17 1.10 -16.39
C ILE A 7 -48.66 0.89 -14.96
N LEU A 8 -48.85 -0.33 -14.45
CA LEU A 8 -48.38 -0.78 -13.16
C LEU A 8 -46.86 -0.59 -13.13
N LEU A 9 -46.43 0.38 -12.34
CA LEU A 9 -45.02 0.70 -12.11
C LEU A 9 -44.36 -0.53 -11.50
N ILE A 10 -43.57 -1.24 -12.31
CA ILE A 10 -42.68 -2.30 -11.85
C ILE A 10 -41.71 -1.63 -10.89
N CYS A 11 -41.91 -1.83 -9.59
CA CYS A 11 -40.88 -1.60 -8.59
C CYS A 11 -39.73 -2.54 -8.91
N THR A 12 -38.83 -2.12 -9.79
CA THR A 12 -37.48 -2.64 -9.86
C THR A 12 -36.89 -2.39 -8.49
N LEU A 13 -36.92 -3.43 -7.67
CA LEU A 13 -36.09 -3.60 -6.49
C LEU A 13 -34.63 -3.53 -6.95
N SER A 14 -34.16 -2.32 -7.25
CA SER A 14 -32.76 -1.97 -7.14
C SER A 14 -32.45 -1.98 -5.65
N ILE A 15 -32.37 -3.18 -5.09
CA ILE A 15 -31.48 -3.48 -3.98
C ILE A 15 -30.11 -3.22 -4.57
N GLY A 16 -29.75 -1.94 -4.67
CA GLY A 16 -28.37 -1.53 -4.80
C GLY A 16 -27.72 -2.18 -3.60
N CYS A 17 -26.91 -3.20 -3.87
CA CYS A 17 -25.96 -3.67 -2.91
C CYS A 17 -25.13 -2.43 -2.58
N ALA A 18 -25.51 -1.71 -1.52
CA ALA A 18 -24.64 -0.78 -0.86
C ALA A 18 -23.52 -1.69 -0.39
N ALA A 19 -22.49 -1.83 -1.22
CA ALA A 19 -21.24 -2.38 -0.81
C ALA A 19 -20.85 -1.51 0.38
N LEU A 20 -21.08 -2.05 1.57
CA LEU A 20 -20.69 -1.46 2.82
C LEU A 20 -19.18 -1.36 2.73
N MET A 21 -18.68 -0.24 2.23
CA MET A 21 -17.28 0.10 2.19
C MET A 21 -16.90 0.31 3.65
N THR A 22 -16.67 -0.77 4.38
CA THR A 22 -16.08 -0.73 5.70
C THR A 22 -14.72 -0.05 5.55
N GLU A 23 -14.62 1.17 6.06
CA GLU A 23 -13.37 1.91 6.12
C GLU A 23 -12.34 1.04 6.86
N GLN A 24 -11.25 0.67 6.17
CA GLN A 24 -10.19 -0.11 6.79
C GLN A 24 -9.39 0.80 7.72
N THR A 25 -9.45 0.55 9.02
CA THR A 25 -8.60 1.24 9.99
C THR A 25 -7.18 0.67 9.94
N TYR A 26 -6.26 1.46 9.38
CA TYR A 26 -4.84 1.10 9.33
C TYR A 26 -4.16 1.45 10.66
N VAL A 27 -3.44 0.47 11.23
CA VAL A 27 -2.65 0.65 12.45
C VAL A 27 -1.18 0.40 12.15
N ARG A 28 -0.32 1.32 12.60
CA ARG A 28 1.12 1.19 12.46
C ARG A 28 1.60 -0.04 13.25
N VAL A 29 2.43 -0.85 12.62
CA VAL A 29 3.08 -1.99 13.28
C VAL A 29 4.04 -1.45 14.32
N ASP A 30 3.78 -1.79 15.59
CA ASP A 30 4.68 -1.50 16.70
C ASP A 30 5.84 -2.51 16.70
N ALA A 31 6.84 -2.22 15.87
CA ALA A 31 8.09 -2.97 15.79
C ALA A 31 9.23 -2.06 15.36
N PRO A 32 10.46 -2.27 15.85
CA PRO A 32 11.62 -1.52 15.38
C PRO A 32 11.89 -1.84 13.91
N VAL A 33 12.16 -0.81 13.12
CA VAL A 33 12.56 -0.95 11.71
C VAL A 33 14.08 -0.87 11.65
N THR A 34 14.69 -1.83 10.96
CA THR A 34 16.14 -1.92 10.77
C THR A 34 16.47 -1.62 9.32
N GLU A 35 17.60 -0.97 9.09
CA GLU A 35 18.04 -0.52 7.77
C GLU A 35 19.31 -1.26 7.34
N LYS A 36 19.30 -1.81 6.13
CA LYS A 36 20.47 -2.45 5.52
C LYS A 36 20.70 -1.93 4.11
N PHE A 37 21.80 -1.22 3.92
CA PHE A 37 22.26 -0.79 2.61
C PHE A 37 22.70 -2.00 1.78
N ILE A 38 22.28 -2.01 0.52
CA ILE A 38 22.69 -2.97 -0.50
C ILE A 38 23.20 -2.19 -1.72
N PHE A 39 23.92 -2.87 -2.60
CA PHE A 39 24.51 -2.22 -3.78
C PHE A 39 23.49 -1.43 -4.63
N SER A 40 22.24 -1.88 -4.69
CA SER A 40 21.19 -1.28 -5.51
C SER A 40 20.16 -0.44 -4.74
N GLY A 41 20.30 -0.27 -3.42
CA GLY A 41 19.27 0.40 -2.62
C GLY A 41 19.34 0.09 -1.12
N VAL A 42 18.18 0.06 -0.47
CA VAL A 42 18.06 -0.17 0.99
C VAL A 42 16.97 -1.19 1.28
N VAL A 43 17.23 -2.05 2.26
CA VAL A 43 16.24 -2.97 2.83
C VAL A 43 15.83 -2.46 4.20
N TYR A 44 14.54 -2.27 4.40
CA TYR A 44 13.90 -1.93 5.67
C TYR A 44 13.20 -3.18 6.19
N SER A 45 13.52 -3.62 7.41
CA SER A 45 12.96 -4.86 7.98
C SER A 45 12.46 -4.70 9.41
N ILE A 46 11.37 -5.42 9.71
CA ILE A 46 10.86 -5.66 11.06
C ILE A 46 11.29 -7.06 11.54
N PRO A 47 11.25 -7.36 12.86
CA PRO A 47 11.80 -8.61 13.40
C PRO A 47 11.08 -9.89 12.93
N GLU A 48 9.78 -9.82 12.69
CA GLU A 48 8.94 -10.97 12.35
C GLU A 48 8.00 -10.63 11.18
N PRO A 49 7.71 -11.58 10.27
CA PRO A 49 6.73 -11.36 9.21
C PRO A 49 5.35 -11.04 9.77
N LYS A 50 4.71 -10.02 9.21
CA LYS A 50 3.33 -9.65 9.52
C LYS A 50 2.55 -9.40 8.25
N GLU A 51 1.22 -9.48 8.34
CA GLU A 51 0.35 -9.04 7.26
C GLU A 51 0.39 -7.52 7.15
N ILE A 52 1.11 -7.02 6.14
CA ILE A 52 1.26 -5.61 5.83
C ILE A 52 0.22 -5.22 4.78
N ARG A 53 -0.57 -4.22 5.12
CA ARG A 53 -1.67 -3.69 4.31
C ARG A 53 -1.35 -2.32 3.71
N LYS A 54 -0.40 -1.60 4.29
CA LYS A 54 0.09 -0.33 3.79
C LYS A 54 1.53 -0.12 4.25
N ILE A 55 2.32 0.57 3.44
CA ILE A 55 3.59 1.15 3.87
C ILE A 55 3.57 2.65 3.61
N ILE A 56 4.30 3.40 4.44
CA ILE A 56 4.56 4.81 4.23
C ILE A 56 6.08 4.99 4.15
N VAL A 57 6.56 5.41 3.00
CA VAL A 57 7.98 5.73 2.82
C VAL A 57 8.17 7.19 3.24
N LEU A 58 9.06 7.40 4.21
CA LEU A 58 9.41 8.70 4.75
C LEU A 58 10.78 9.12 4.24
N GLY A 59 10.89 10.40 3.92
CA GLY A 59 12.08 10.96 3.31
C GLY A 59 11.94 12.46 3.11
N GLU A 60 12.91 13.05 2.44
CA GLU A 60 12.92 14.46 2.08
C GLU A 60 13.37 14.67 0.63
N GLY A 61 13.09 15.86 0.11
CA GLY A 61 13.43 16.22 -1.26
C GLY A 61 12.68 15.40 -2.30
N ILE A 62 13.36 15.14 -3.41
CA ILE A 62 12.77 14.51 -4.60
C ILE A 62 13.60 13.29 -4.99
N VAL A 63 12.95 12.13 -5.09
CA VAL A 63 13.56 10.90 -5.64
C VAL A 63 12.86 10.48 -6.92
N GLU A 64 13.54 9.70 -7.77
CA GLU A 64 13.04 9.30 -9.08
C GLU A 64 13.38 7.84 -9.36
N ASN A 65 12.58 7.19 -10.22
CA ASN A 65 12.86 5.84 -10.71
C ASN A 65 13.06 4.82 -9.57
N ILE A 66 12.09 4.73 -8.66
CA ILE A 66 12.13 3.80 -7.53
C ILE A 66 11.35 2.52 -7.81
N ASP A 67 11.96 1.38 -7.50
CA ASP A 67 11.30 0.08 -7.47
C ASP A 67 11.19 -0.40 -6.02
N ILE A 68 10.00 -0.82 -5.62
CA ILE A 68 9.66 -1.25 -4.27
C ILE A 68 9.23 -2.70 -4.30
N TYR A 69 9.84 -3.52 -3.45
CA TYR A 69 9.61 -4.95 -3.35
C TYR A 69 9.31 -5.35 -1.90
N ALA A 70 8.47 -6.35 -1.72
CA ALA A 70 8.29 -7.05 -0.45
C ALA A 70 9.02 -8.38 -0.47
N ARG A 71 9.54 -8.82 0.67
CA ARG A 71 10.11 -10.17 0.81
C ARG A 71 9.00 -11.21 0.75
N ASP A 72 9.22 -12.27 -0.02
CA ASP A 72 8.26 -13.36 -0.30
C ASP A 72 8.96 -14.72 -0.12
N GLY A 73 9.60 -14.90 1.04
CA GLY A 73 10.52 -16.01 1.34
C GLY A 73 11.98 -15.55 1.47
N GLU A 74 12.85 -16.43 1.98
CA GLU A 74 14.22 -16.08 2.40
C GLU A 74 15.06 -15.38 1.30
N PHE A 75 14.93 -15.84 0.05
CA PHE A 75 15.69 -15.32 -1.10
C PHE A 75 14.82 -14.68 -2.18
N ASN A 76 13.52 -14.53 -1.93
CA ASN A 76 12.54 -14.14 -2.93
C ASN A 76 11.97 -12.75 -2.63
N TRP A 77 11.78 -11.97 -3.70
CA TRP A 77 11.27 -10.61 -3.63
C TRP A 77 10.17 -10.39 -4.65
N LYS A 78 9.00 -9.99 -4.18
CA LYS A 78 7.83 -9.67 -5.02
C LYS A 78 7.76 -8.18 -5.27
N ALA A 79 7.64 -7.77 -6.53
CA ALA A 79 7.48 -6.36 -6.87
C ALA A 79 6.12 -5.85 -6.37
N ILE A 80 6.12 -4.74 -5.62
CA ILE A 80 4.91 -4.08 -5.11
C ILE A 80 4.58 -2.87 -5.96
N LYS A 81 5.57 -2.03 -6.25
CA LYS A 81 5.40 -0.83 -7.05
C LYS A 81 6.67 -0.53 -7.82
N LYS A 82 6.53 -0.02 -9.04
CA LYS A 82 7.61 0.59 -9.82
C LYS A 82 7.14 1.98 -10.22
N ILE A 83 7.88 3.00 -9.81
CA ILE A 83 7.58 4.40 -10.09
C ILE A 83 8.72 4.93 -10.94
N LYS A 84 8.41 5.25 -12.20
CA LYS A 84 9.40 5.79 -13.14
C LYS A 84 9.56 7.31 -13.01
N ASP A 85 8.54 7.96 -12.50
CA ASP A 85 8.50 9.41 -12.36
C ASP A 85 9.06 9.87 -11.01
N THR A 86 8.96 11.17 -10.80
CA THR A 86 9.30 11.87 -9.56
C THR A 86 8.40 11.46 -8.41
N VAL A 87 8.98 11.28 -7.23
CA VAL A 87 8.33 10.96 -5.97
C VAL A 87 8.62 12.05 -4.95
N THR A 88 7.55 12.50 -4.31
CA THR A 88 7.57 13.37 -3.13
C THR A 88 7.17 12.57 -1.89
N PHE A 89 7.66 12.98 -0.73
CA PHE A 89 7.36 12.33 0.54
C PHE A 89 6.25 13.07 1.33
N PRO A 90 5.47 12.37 2.16
CA PRO A 90 5.46 10.91 2.35
C PRO A 90 4.86 10.20 1.13
N LEU A 91 5.40 9.01 0.80
CA LEU A 91 4.84 8.15 -0.25
C LEU A 91 4.07 7.01 0.40
N GLU A 92 2.74 7.05 0.25
CA GLU A 92 1.85 5.98 0.72
C GLU A 92 1.63 4.91 -0.34
N ILE A 93 1.73 3.64 0.05
CA ILE A 93 1.50 2.50 -0.83
C ILE A 93 0.64 1.46 -0.11
N THR A 94 -0.57 1.26 -0.59
CA THR A 94 -1.42 0.14 -0.18
C THR A 94 -0.93 -1.15 -0.83
N MET A 95 -0.85 -2.22 -0.05
CA MET A 95 -0.40 -3.54 -0.49
C MET A 95 -1.06 -4.63 0.34
N VAL A 96 -0.90 -5.91 -0.03
CA VAL A 96 -1.25 -7.02 0.85
C VAL A 96 -0.14 -8.05 0.74
N ALA A 97 0.67 -8.16 1.78
CA ALA A 97 1.74 -9.16 1.85
C ALA A 97 2.00 -9.58 3.29
N ASN A 98 2.18 -10.87 3.52
CA ASN A 98 2.80 -11.35 4.75
C ASN A 98 4.33 -11.21 4.60
N THR A 99 4.91 -10.16 5.17
CA THR A 99 6.31 -9.81 4.92
C THR A 99 6.95 -9.19 6.16
N ASP A 100 8.25 -9.38 6.30
CA ASP A 100 9.09 -8.77 7.32
C ASP A 100 10.00 -7.69 6.74
N ALA A 101 10.03 -7.48 5.42
CA ALA A 101 10.96 -6.55 4.81
C ALA A 101 10.48 -5.94 3.49
N ILE A 102 10.79 -4.66 3.32
CA ILE A 102 10.65 -3.91 2.07
C ILE A 102 12.03 -3.56 1.54
N ARG A 103 12.26 -3.82 0.25
CA ARG A 103 13.45 -3.37 -0.47
C ARG A 103 13.06 -2.23 -1.40
N ILE A 104 13.74 -1.10 -1.26
CA ILE A 104 13.60 0.05 -2.15
C ILE A 104 14.89 0.21 -2.95
N ILE A 105 14.77 0.15 -4.28
CA ILE A 105 15.85 0.33 -5.25
C ILE A 105 15.63 1.66 -5.94
N GLN A 106 16.55 2.61 -5.77
CA GLN A 106 16.55 3.86 -6.50
C GLN A 106 17.46 3.71 -7.72
N LYS A 107 16.87 3.69 -8.93
CA LYS A 107 17.62 3.46 -10.16
C LYS A 107 18.28 4.72 -10.72
N SER A 108 17.86 5.91 -10.25
CA SER A 108 18.46 7.18 -10.66
C SER A 108 18.95 7.97 -9.46
N VAL A 109 20.20 8.46 -9.54
CA VAL A 109 20.81 9.36 -8.56
C VAL A 109 20.63 10.84 -8.90
N THR A 110 19.78 11.16 -9.90
CA THR A 110 19.51 12.54 -10.34
C THR A 110 18.70 13.35 -9.34
N GLY A 111 17.85 12.69 -8.56
CA GLY A 111 17.08 13.31 -7.48
C GLY A 111 17.98 13.74 -6.31
N LYS A 112 17.72 14.91 -5.73
CA LYS A 112 18.39 15.41 -4.51
C LYS A 112 17.67 15.01 -3.22
N GLY A 113 16.81 13.99 -3.29
CA GLY A 113 16.06 13.49 -2.14
C GLY A 113 16.74 12.31 -1.46
N GLN A 114 16.31 12.05 -0.22
CA GLN A 114 16.77 10.95 0.60
C GLN A 114 15.58 10.22 1.20
N ILE A 115 15.60 8.90 1.14
CA ILE A 115 14.69 8.06 1.91
C ILE A 115 15.30 7.89 3.30
N HIS A 116 14.53 8.18 4.34
CA HIS A 116 14.94 8.01 5.73
C HIS A 116 14.49 6.66 6.27
N THR A 117 13.21 6.32 6.13
CA THR A 117 12.69 5.07 6.71
C THR A 117 11.39 4.63 6.03
N VAL A 118 10.89 3.46 6.45
CA VAL A 118 9.61 2.92 6.02
C VAL A 118 8.78 2.55 7.24
N GLU A 119 7.58 3.10 7.32
CA GLU A 119 6.59 2.66 8.30
C GLU A 119 5.71 1.55 7.71
N PHE A 120 5.44 0.54 8.53
CA PHE A 120 4.63 -0.62 8.18
C PHE A 120 3.26 -0.49 8.86
N TYR A 121 2.19 -0.76 8.13
CA TYR A 121 0.82 -0.70 8.63
C TYR A 121 0.09 -2.00 8.34
N THR A 122 -0.67 -2.47 9.33
CA THR A 122 -1.64 -3.56 9.21
C THR A 122 -3.07 -2.99 9.35
N VAL A 123 -4.08 -3.84 9.30
CA VAL A 123 -5.47 -3.46 9.61
C VAL A 123 -5.88 -4.08 10.94
N THR A 124 -6.67 -3.38 11.73
CA THR A 124 -7.36 -4.00 12.85
C THR A 124 -8.46 -4.90 12.31
N SER A 125 -8.44 -6.18 12.67
CA SER A 125 -9.61 -7.01 12.52
C SER A 125 -10.66 -6.50 13.52
N GLU A 126 -11.61 -5.69 13.06
CA GLU A 126 -12.89 -5.54 13.76
C GLU A 126 -13.64 -6.86 13.65
N ASN A 127 -13.23 -7.85 14.46
CA ASN A 127 -13.93 -9.09 14.81
C ASN A 127 -12.98 -9.93 15.68
N GLN A 128 -12.89 -9.58 16.96
CA GLN A 128 -12.54 -10.52 18.04
C GLN A 128 -13.69 -10.54 19.04
#